data_AF-T1BR16-F1
#
_entry.id   AF-T1BR16-F1
#
_cell.length_a   1.000
_cell.length_b   1.000
_cell.length_c   1.000
_cell.angle_alpha   90.00
_cell.angle_beta   90.00
_cell.angle_gamma   90.00
#
_symmetry.space_group_name_H-M   'P 1'
#
loop_
_entity.id
_entity.type
_entity.pdbx_description
1 polymer ?
#
loop_
_entity_poly.entity_id
_entity_poly.type
_entity_poly.pdbx_seq_one_letter_code
_entity_poly.pdbx_strand_id
1 'polypeptide(L)'
;GTTDSEFSMIVVVRDAITDFTLYSEKCHSESFENIRDILLKVKDKFGTPSGSISDMRAGILKALAEVFPGIPIRICLLHFLRDLGKDLLYDLHVSLGNEINKREVKSPLKSVLRSIPAYNQATLTEIEQGFCSDRESMEIMAIRKILEPLLTVNGSSGYGFPFSLNHLNFYLSCKEAGKRLSDLSGKISETKSRKLLNSVEYQINRIIKDREIVETASKLSDVNMLFRKIRSAFNVPEKGNLSDNIEDDVSIHDQCNIVIGEMEVYLNVNISSHMFTAAKHIIEKYHEREAMLFANNPEHTIPRTNNNMERFFRRLRRNVRKRSGNTATGSILAQSGVSLALFQNMDNPEYVRVVFGSEDIPSAFARYRKPFRESGMTKSMVMKLVEDGTEMILGKKLHNTPYNKKVMDRAYNSRSMNVS
;
A
#
# COMPACT_ATOMS: atom_id res chain seq x y z
N GLY A 1 3.60 -2.04 -11.70
CA GLY A 1 3.17 -3.45 -11.79
C GLY A 1 3.15 -4.09 -10.40
N THR A 2 2.82 -5.37 -10.31
CA THR A 2 2.95 -6.17 -9.07
C THR A 2 3.66 -7.48 -9.36
N THR A 3 4.66 -7.82 -8.56
CA THR A 3 5.43 -9.07 -8.67
C THR A 3 4.84 -10.11 -7.72
N ASP A 4 4.19 -11.14 -8.26
CA ASP A 4 3.90 -12.35 -7.50
C ASP A 4 4.50 -13.52 -8.29
N SER A 5 5.62 -14.09 -7.81
CA SER A 5 6.41 -15.21 -8.34
C SER A 5 7.27 -14.97 -9.60
N GLU A 6 8.33 -15.77 -9.75
CA GLU A 6 9.53 -15.56 -10.57
C GLU A 6 9.36 -15.35 -12.09
N PHE A 7 8.17 -15.37 -12.70
CA PHE A 7 8.08 -15.38 -14.18
C PHE A 7 7.03 -14.50 -14.87
N SER A 8 6.14 -13.78 -14.17
CA SER A 8 5.27 -12.80 -14.85
C SER A 8 4.69 -11.74 -13.93
N MET A 9 4.98 -10.47 -14.23
CA MET A 9 4.28 -9.30 -13.73
C MET A 9 3.06 -8.99 -14.62
N ILE A 10 2.05 -8.32 -14.07
CA ILE A 10 0.99 -7.70 -14.89
C ILE A 10 1.21 -6.20 -14.92
N VAL A 11 1.26 -5.64 -16.12
CA VAL A 11 1.21 -4.20 -16.36
C VAL A 11 -0.21 -3.85 -16.75
N VAL A 12 -0.73 -2.77 -16.18
CA VAL A 12 -2.09 -2.28 -16.42
C VAL A 12 -2.00 -0.79 -16.68
N VAL A 13 -2.62 -0.35 -17.77
CA VAL A 13 -2.76 1.06 -18.15
C VAL A 13 -4.22 1.44 -17.93
N ARG A 14 -4.44 2.51 -17.17
CA ARG A 14 -5.77 2.99 -16.81
C ARG A 14 -5.91 4.46 -17.13
N ASP A 15 -7.11 4.85 -17.52
CA ASP A 15 -7.52 6.23 -17.56
C ASP A 15 -7.75 6.73 -16.13
N ALA A 16 -7.09 7.82 -15.76
CA ALA A 16 -7.08 8.32 -14.38
C ALA A 16 -8.38 9.05 -13.98
N ILE A 17 -9.21 9.43 -14.96
CA ILE A 17 -10.43 10.22 -14.75
C ILE A 17 -11.65 9.29 -14.64
N THR A 18 -11.82 8.40 -15.62
CA THR A 18 -12.94 7.47 -15.74
C THR A 18 -12.73 6.16 -15.00
N ASP A 19 -11.52 5.91 -14.51
CA ASP A 19 -11.11 4.63 -13.90
C ASP A 19 -11.11 3.44 -14.87
N PHE A 20 -11.22 3.66 -16.18
CA PHE A 20 -11.24 2.58 -17.15
C PHE A 20 -9.87 1.91 -17.24
N THR A 21 -9.86 0.59 -17.20
CA THR A 21 -8.70 -0.20 -17.61
C THR A 21 -8.66 -0.25 -19.13
N LEU A 22 -7.74 0.52 -19.70
CA LEU A 22 -7.59 0.63 -21.16
C LEU A 22 -6.83 -0.57 -21.72
N TYR A 23 -5.84 -1.05 -20.97
CA TYR A 23 -4.97 -2.14 -21.42
C TYR A 23 -4.37 -2.90 -20.25
N SER A 24 -4.15 -4.20 -20.43
CA SER A 24 -3.41 -5.04 -19.50
C SER A 24 -2.62 -6.10 -20.26
N GLU A 25 -1.40 -6.38 -19.80
CA GLU A 25 -0.53 -7.38 -20.44
C GLU A 25 0.39 -8.02 -19.40
N LYS A 26 0.78 -9.28 -19.65
CA LYS A 26 1.82 -9.94 -18.87
C LYS A 26 3.17 -9.42 -19.34
N CYS A 27 4.03 -9.13 -18.39
CA CYS A 27 5.36 -8.64 -18.66
C CYS A 27 6.38 -9.35 -17.78
N HIS A 28 7.59 -9.55 -18.28
CA HIS A 28 8.67 -10.17 -17.52
C HIS A 28 9.45 -9.15 -16.67
N SER A 29 9.43 -7.86 -17.04
CA SER A 29 10.07 -6.78 -16.27
C SER A 29 9.49 -5.41 -16.60
N GLU A 30 9.68 -4.43 -15.72
CA GLU A 30 9.35 -3.02 -16.00
C GLU A 30 10.52 -2.30 -16.71
N SER A 31 11.20 -3.02 -17.62
CA SER A 31 12.24 -2.41 -18.45
C SER A 31 11.63 -1.37 -19.39
N PHE A 32 12.46 -0.44 -19.82
CA PHE A 32 12.07 0.59 -20.77
C PHE A 32 11.45 -0.03 -22.05
N GLU A 33 12.06 -1.05 -22.62
CA GLU A 33 11.63 -1.70 -23.86
C GLU A 33 10.23 -2.31 -23.70
N ASN A 34 10.02 -3.06 -22.62
CA ASN A 34 8.74 -3.72 -22.36
C ASN A 34 7.61 -2.71 -22.13
N ILE A 35 7.88 -1.65 -21.36
CA ILE A 35 6.87 -0.62 -21.11
C ILE A 35 6.59 0.18 -22.38
N ARG A 36 7.63 0.51 -23.18
CA ARG A 36 7.47 1.19 -24.47
C ARG A 36 6.54 0.41 -25.39
N ASP A 37 6.76 -0.90 -25.54
CA ASP A 37 5.95 -1.73 -26.43
C ASP A 37 4.49 -1.80 -25.99
N ILE A 38 4.22 -1.84 -24.68
CA ILE A 38 2.86 -1.74 -24.12
C ILE A 38 2.23 -0.38 -24.44
N LEU A 39 2.96 0.71 -24.21
CA LEU A 39 2.46 2.06 -24.46
C LEU A 39 2.20 2.33 -25.95
N LEU A 40 2.99 1.75 -26.86
CA LEU A 40 2.76 1.83 -28.30
C LEU A 40 1.41 1.17 -28.68
N LYS A 41 1.09 0.02 -28.10
CA LYS A 41 -0.22 -0.64 -28.30
C LYS A 41 -1.38 0.20 -27.75
N VAL A 42 -1.17 0.90 -26.63
CA VAL A 42 -2.15 1.84 -26.08
C VAL A 42 -2.35 3.03 -27.02
N LYS A 43 -1.24 3.60 -27.52
CA LYS A 43 -1.26 4.73 -28.47
C LYS A 43 -1.99 4.39 -29.76
N ASP A 44 -1.74 3.21 -30.32
CA ASP A 44 -2.42 2.71 -31.52
C ASP A 44 -3.95 2.63 -31.34
N LYS A 45 -4.40 2.23 -30.14
CA LYS A 45 -5.83 2.05 -29.84
C LYS A 45 -6.56 3.32 -29.42
N PHE A 46 -5.91 4.18 -28.65
CA PHE A 46 -6.56 5.28 -27.93
C PHE A 46 -5.96 6.67 -28.24
N GLY A 47 -4.88 6.73 -29.04
CA GLY A 47 -4.19 7.97 -29.35
C GLY A 47 -3.27 8.45 -28.24
N THR A 48 -2.96 9.76 -28.28
CA THR A 48 -2.07 10.42 -27.30
C THR A 48 -2.90 10.97 -26.14
N PRO A 49 -2.59 10.64 -24.88
CA PRO A 49 -3.31 11.17 -23.72
C PRO A 49 -2.98 12.66 -23.50
N SER A 50 -3.83 13.38 -22.76
CA SER A 50 -3.55 14.77 -22.35
C SER A 50 -2.41 14.89 -21.33
N GLY A 51 -2.05 13.78 -20.68
CA GLY A 51 -0.98 13.71 -19.70
C GLY A 51 -0.87 12.32 -19.08
N SER A 52 0.13 12.11 -18.24
CA SER A 52 0.35 10.83 -17.57
C SER A 52 0.75 11.00 -16.10
N ILE A 53 0.46 9.97 -15.31
CA ILE A 53 0.96 9.84 -13.94
C ILE A 53 1.57 8.45 -13.73
N SER A 54 2.77 8.40 -13.17
CA SER A 54 3.44 7.14 -12.86
C SER A 54 4.18 7.16 -11.53
N ASP A 55 4.77 6.03 -11.14
CA ASP A 55 5.86 6.05 -10.18
C ASP A 55 7.13 6.64 -10.83
N MET A 56 8.21 6.73 -10.05
CA MET A 56 9.46 7.34 -10.49
C MET A 56 10.42 6.35 -11.18
N ARG A 57 9.95 5.17 -11.62
CA ARG A 57 10.85 4.19 -12.23
C ARG A 57 11.37 4.69 -13.57
N ALA A 58 12.70 4.74 -13.72
CA ALA A 58 13.37 5.29 -14.90
C ALA A 58 12.89 4.65 -16.21
N GLY A 59 12.64 3.33 -16.22
CA GLY A 59 12.11 2.63 -17.40
C GLY A 59 10.74 3.14 -17.85
N ILE A 60 9.84 3.41 -16.89
CA ILE A 60 8.49 3.93 -17.16
C ILE A 60 8.56 5.38 -17.65
N LEU A 61 9.33 6.23 -16.96
CA LEU A 61 9.47 7.64 -17.34
C LEU A 61 10.08 7.80 -18.74
N LYS A 62 11.12 7.02 -19.05
CA LYS A 62 11.75 7.02 -20.37
C LYS A 62 10.78 6.54 -21.46
N ALA A 63 10.00 5.49 -21.18
CA ALA A 63 9.01 4.97 -22.13
C ALA A 63 7.88 5.97 -22.40
N LEU A 64 7.38 6.65 -21.36
CA LEU A 64 6.37 7.70 -21.51
C LEU A 64 6.89 8.86 -22.37
N ALA A 65 8.10 9.35 -22.08
CA ALA A 65 8.71 10.45 -22.83
C ALA A 65 8.96 10.12 -24.30
N GLU A 66 9.31 8.87 -24.63
CA GLU A 66 9.54 8.43 -26.00
C GLU A 66 8.24 8.20 -26.77
N VAL A 67 7.26 7.53 -26.17
CA VAL A 67 6.02 7.15 -26.86
C VAL A 67 5.07 8.34 -27.01
N PHE A 68 5.04 9.23 -26.03
CA PHE A 68 4.17 10.40 -25.98
C PHE A 68 4.99 11.70 -25.79
N PRO A 69 5.75 12.12 -26.81
CA PRO A 69 6.53 13.35 -26.71
C PRO A 69 5.60 14.57 -26.53
N GLY A 70 5.98 15.46 -25.62
CA GLY A 70 5.28 16.73 -25.39
C GLY A 70 4.10 16.69 -24.41
N ILE A 71 3.71 15.52 -23.91
CA ILE A 71 2.69 15.44 -22.85
C ILE A 71 3.32 15.75 -21.48
N PRO A 72 2.57 16.35 -20.54
CA PRO A 72 2.98 16.42 -19.14
C PRO A 72 3.10 15.02 -18.54
N ILE A 73 4.26 14.73 -17.94
CA ILE A 73 4.53 13.48 -17.21
C ILE A 73 4.66 13.81 -15.73
N ARG A 74 3.62 13.48 -14.96
CA ARG A 74 3.59 13.70 -13.53
C ARG A 74 4.10 12.48 -12.76
N ILE A 75 4.92 12.69 -11.74
CA ILE A 75 5.31 11.62 -10.82
C ILE A 75 4.43 11.60 -9.58
N CYS A 76 4.21 10.39 -9.05
CA CYS A 76 3.46 10.21 -7.81
C CYS A 76 4.18 10.85 -6.62
N LEU A 77 3.53 11.85 -6.01
CA LEU A 77 4.03 12.56 -4.83
C LEU A 77 4.38 11.64 -3.66
N LEU A 78 3.53 10.65 -3.37
CA LEU A 78 3.75 9.75 -2.22
C LEU A 78 4.98 8.88 -2.44
N HIS A 79 5.28 8.50 -3.69
CA HIS A 79 6.50 7.79 -4.03
C HIS A 79 7.73 8.68 -3.89
N PHE A 80 7.65 9.92 -4.37
CA PHE A 80 8.70 10.91 -4.14
C PHE A 80 9.02 11.09 -2.65
N LEU A 81 8.02 11.39 -1.82
CA LEU A 81 8.22 11.58 -0.39
C LEU A 81 8.67 10.31 0.33
N ARG A 82 8.22 9.14 -0.09
CA ARG A 82 8.66 7.87 0.49
C ARG A 82 10.13 7.61 0.20
N ASP A 83 10.57 7.82 -1.03
CA ASP A 83 11.95 7.58 -1.43
C ASP A 83 12.87 8.63 -0.78
N LEU A 84 12.47 9.91 -0.80
CA LEU A 84 13.16 10.98 -0.08
C LEU A 84 13.29 10.69 1.42
N GLY A 85 12.19 10.33 2.09
CA GLY A 85 12.20 10.02 3.51
C GLY A 85 13.02 8.77 3.82
N LYS A 86 13.09 7.80 2.91
CA LYS A 86 13.96 6.62 3.06
C LYS A 86 15.43 7.02 3.02
N ASP A 87 15.83 7.81 2.03
CA ASP A 87 17.22 8.29 1.90
C ASP A 87 17.67 9.06 3.14
N LEU A 88 16.76 9.86 3.73
CA LEU A 88 17.06 10.72 4.86
C LEU A 88 17.05 10.00 6.22
N LEU A 89 16.11 9.07 6.42
CA LEU A 89 15.74 8.60 7.76
C LEU A 89 16.07 7.13 8.01
N TYR A 90 16.35 6.32 6.99
CA TYR A 90 16.43 4.86 7.13
C TYR A 90 17.52 4.42 8.09
N ASP A 91 18.76 4.85 7.87
CA ASP A 91 19.91 4.39 8.67
C ASP A 91 19.76 4.79 10.14
N LEU A 92 19.34 6.03 10.39
CA LEU A 92 19.08 6.54 11.75
C LEU A 92 17.90 5.81 12.40
N HIS A 93 16.84 5.50 11.66
CA HIS A 93 15.68 4.78 12.17
C HIS A 93 16.02 3.33 12.56
N VAL A 94 16.77 2.63 11.70
CA VAL A 94 17.25 1.26 11.95
C VAL A 94 18.23 1.23 13.12
N SER A 95 19.20 2.15 13.14
CA SER A 95 20.18 2.29 14.22
C SER A 95 19.49 2.50 15.57
N LEU A 96 18.55 3.45 15.65
CA LEU A 96 17.78 3.70 16.87
C LEU A 96 16.97 2.47 17.31
N GLY A 97 16.35 1.78 16.36
CA GLY A 97 15.62 0.54 16.63
C GLY A 97 16.51 -0.54 17.23
N ASN A 98 17.69 -0.75 16.65
CA ASN A 98 18.67 -1.71 17.12
C ASN A 98 19.16 -1.36 18.54
N GLU A 99 19.50 -0.10 18.81
CA GLU A 99 19.96 0.30 20.14
C GLU A 99 18.90 0.13 21.22
N ILE A 100 17.65 0.51 20.94
CA ILE A 100 16.52 0.31 21.87
C ILE A 100 16.30 -1.19 22.12
N ASN A 101 16.34 -2.02 21.07
CA ASN A 101 16.10 -3.45 21.19
C ASN A 101 17.18 -4.15 22.03
N LYS A 102 18.46 -3.75 21.90
CA LYS A 102 19.58 -4.26 22.72
C LYS A 102 19.38 -4.04 24.23
N ARG A 103 18.63 -3.01 24.63
CA ARG A 103 18.35 -2.75 26.06
C ARG A 103 17.22 -3.64 26.61
N GLU A 104 16.49 -4.34 25.75
CA GLU A 104 15.43 -5.30 26.11
C GLU A 104 14.35 -4.77 27.07
N VAL A 105 14.13 -3.45 27.12
CA VAL A 105 13.30 -2.78 28.15
C VAL A 105 11.80 -3.09 28.04
N LYS A 106 11.32 -3.48 26.87
CA LYS A 106 9.88 -3.69 26.63
C LYS A 106 9.33 -4.87 27.42
N SER A 107 10.08 -5.96 27.56
CA SER A 107 9.62 -7.15 28.29
C SER A 107 9.51 -6.88 29.81
N PRO A 108 10.55 -6.31 30.48
CA PRO A 108 10.45 -5.85 31.86
C PRO A 108 9.31 -4.87 32.10
N LEU A 109 9.14 -3.84 31.25
CA LEU A 109 8.04 -2.88 31.41
C LEU A 109 6.66 -3.56 31.30
N LYS A 110 6.48 -4.52 30.38
CA LYS A 110 5.25 -5.32 30.29
C LYS A 110 5.03 -6.19 31.51
N SER A 111 6.10 -6.79 32.05
CA SER A 111 6.02 -7.58 33.28
C SER A 111 5.58 -6.72 34.46
N VAL A 112 6.20 -5.54 34.62
CA VAL A 112 5.79 -4.56 35.65
C VAL A 112 4.32 -4.17 35.46
N LEU A 113 3.89 -3.78 34.26
CA LEU A 113 2.49 -3.40 34.01
C LEU A 113 1.50 -4.52 34.37
N ARG A 114 1.82 -5.78 34.08
CA ARG A 114 0.97 -6.94 34.44
C ARG A 114 0.90 -7.19 35.94
N SER A 115 1.93 -6.83 36.69
CA SER A 115 1.95 -6.95 38.15
C SER A 115 1.12 -5.86 38.84
N ILE A 116 0.82 -4.76 38.14
CA ILE A 116 -0.01 -3.68 38.65
C ILE A 116 -1.49 -4.10 38.56
N PRO A 117 -2.28 -3.96 39.65
CA PRO A 117 -3.73 -4.19 39.60
C PRO A 117 -4.43 -3.32 38.54
N ALA A 118 -5.64 -3.72 38.16
CA ALA A 118 -6.53 -2.86 37.38
C ALA A 118 -6.95 -1.63 38.20
N TYR A 119 -7.51 -0.61 37.54
CA TYR A 119 -8.02 0.57 38.23
C TYR A 119 -9.11 0.19 39.25
N ASN A 120 -8.99 0.70 40.47
CA ASN A 120 -9.95 0.48 41.55
C ASN A 120 -11.08 1.51 41.45
N GLN A 121 -12.29 1.05 41.14
CA GLN A 121 -13.43 1.93 40.94
C GLN A 121 -13.86 2.67 42.21
N ALA A 122 -13.75 2.05 43.39
CA ALA A 122 -14.10 2.70 44.65
C ALA A 122 -13.17 3.90 44.91
N THR A 123 -11.86 3.70 44.75
CA THR A 123 -10.86 4.78 44.87
C THR A 123 -11.10 5.91 43.86
N LEU A 124 -11.51 5.59 42.63
CA LEU A 124 -11.84 6.61 41.63
C LEU A 124 -13.06 7.45 42.02
N THR A 125 -14.11 6.81 42.57
CA THR A 125 -15.31 7.51 43.05
C THR A 125 -14.99 8.44 44.24
N GLU A 126 -14.14 8.01 45.17
CA GLU A 126 -13.70 8.88 46.27
C GLU A 126 -12.97 10.12 45.76
N ILE A 127 -12.09 9.96 44.75
CA ILE A 127 -11.35 11.07 44.14
C ILE A 127 -12.30 12.05 43.47
N GLU A 128 -13.33 11.57 42.78
CA GLU A 128 -14.38 12.42 42.20
C GLU A 128 -15.12 13.22 43.28
N GLN A 129 -15.28 12.65 44.47
CA GLN A 129 -15.85 13.32 45.65
C GLN A 129 -14.84 14.20 46.42
N GLY A 130 -13.60 14.28 45.97
CA GLY A 130 -12.57 15.17 46.52
C GLY A 130 -11.72 14.59 47.65
N PHE A 131 -11.75 13.27 47.89
CA PHE A 131 -10.92 12.60 48.90
C PHE A 131 -10.35 11.26 48.42
N CYS A 132 -9.48 10.62 49.21
CA CYS A 132 -8.95 9.30 48.89
C CYS A 132 -8.56 8.58 50.18
N SER A 133 -9.23 7.47 50.50
CA SER A 133 -8.97 6.68 51.70
C SER A 133 -7.83 5.67 51.49
N ASP A 134 -7.65 5.18 50.25
CA ASP A 134 -6.59 4.25 49.85
C ASP A 134 -5.54 4.94 48.96
N ARG A 135 -4.62 5.64 49.61
CA ARG A 135 -3.54 6.37 48.95
C ARG A 135 -2.59 5.46 48.17
N GLU A 136 -2.29 4.27 48.69
CA GLU A 136 -1.37 3.32 48.04
C GLU A 136 -1.92 2.89 46.69
N SER A 137 -3.20 2.49 46.63
CA SER A 137 -3.87 2.15 45.38
C SER A 137 -3.86 3.32 44.41
N MET A 138 -4.12 4.55 44.87
CA MET A 138 -4.09 5.73 44.00
C MET A 138 -2.70 5.99 43.40
N GLU A 139 -1.64 5.94 44.20
CA GLU A 139 -0.26 6.10 43.71
C GLU A 139 0.10 5.03 42.67
N ILE A 140 -0.30 3.77 42.91
CA ILE A 140 -0.11 2.67 41.95
C ILE A 140 -0.89 2.91 40.65
N MET A 141 -2.14 3.37 40.71
CA MET A 141 -2.93 3.73 39.53
C MET A 141 -2.32 4.89 38.74
N ALA A 142 -1.71 5.87 39.42
CA ALA A 142 -1.00 6.97 38.75
C ALA A 142 0.21 6.47 37.96
N ILE A 143 1.01 5.56 38.54
CA ILE A 143 2.13 4.90 37.84
C ILE A 143 1.61 4.09 36.65
N ARG A 144 0.52 3.33 36.84
CA ARG A 144 -0.13 2.56 35.77
C ARG A 144 -0.53 3.45 34.60
N LYS A 145 -1.19 4.57 34.86
CA LYS A 145 -1.65 5.54 33.86
C LYS A 145 -0.52 6.11 33.02
N ILE A 146 0.68 6.30 33.60
CA ILE A 146 1.87 6.76 32.85
C ILE A 146 2.46 5.62 32.00
N LEU A 147 2.46 4.39 32.53
CA LEU A 147 3.07 3.22 31.89
C LEU A 147 2.23 2.62 30.75
N GLU A 148 0.91 2.58 30.89
CA GLU A 148 -0.01 1.96 29.91
C GLU A 148 0.17 2.49 28.47
N PRO A 149 0.23 3.82 28.23
CA PRO A 149 0.46 4.36 26.89
C PRO A 149 1.75 3.85 26.25
N LEU A 150 2.85 3.75 27.00
CA LEU A 150 4.16 3.30 26.48
C LEU A 150 4.11 1.93 25.80
N LEU A 151 3.21 1.06 26.26
CA LEU A 151 3.10 -0.32 25.82
C LEU A 151 1.92 -0.56 24.86
N THR A 152 1.07 0.45 24.68
CA THR A 152 -0.11 0.42 23.81
C THR A 152 0.03 1.30 22.57
N VAL A 153 1.06 2.16 22.49
CA VAL A 153 1.33 2.99 21.30
C VAL A 153 1.59 2.10 20.07
N ASN A 154 0.53 1.89 19.29
CA ASN A 154 0.59 1.51 17.89
C ASN A 154 0.80 2.80 17.08
N GLY A 155 2.04 3.30 17.08
CA GLY A 155 2.41 4.62 16.54
C GLY A 155 2.36 4.78 15.01
N SER A 156 1.48 4.06 14.33
CA SER A 156 1.31 4.18 12.89
C SER A 156 0.43 5.38 12.55
N SER A 157 0.93 6.26 11.68
CA SER A 157 0.15 7.29 11.02
C SER A 157 -0.81 6.74 9.96
N GLY A 158 -0.78 5.43 9.71
CA GLY A 158 -1.48 4.73 8.62
C GLY A 158 -0.69 4.69 7.31
N TYR A 159 0.37 5.49 7.18
CA TYR A 159 1.29 5.47 6.03
C TYR A 159 2.50 4.53 6.21
N GLY A 160 2.90 4.23 7.45
CA GLY A 160 4.11 3.46 7.75
C GLY A 160 5.40 4.26 7.57
N PHE A 161 6.57 3.60 7.63
CA PHE A 161 7.86 4.24 7.37
C PHE A 161 7.94 4.71 5.90
N PRO A 162 8.51 5.90 5.58
CA PRO A 162 9.20 6.85 6.48
C PRO A 162 8.28 7.88 7.16
N PHE A 163 6.99 7.86 6.86
CA PHE A 163 5.99 8.80 7.40
C PHE A 163 5.65 8.57 8.89
N SER A 164 6.04 7.42 9.44
CA SER A 164 5.92 7.02 10.85
C SER A 164 7.25 6.47 11.35
N LEU A 165 7.78 7.06 12.42
CA LEU A 165 9.04 6.64 13.05
C LEU A 165 8.77 5.95 14.38
N ASN A 166 8.29 4.71 14.36
CA ASN A 166 7.88 3.97 15.56
C ASN A 166 8.92 3.95 16.69
N HIS A 167 10.21 3.80 16.35
CA HIS A 167 11.29 3.81 17.34
C HIS A 167 11.51 5.18 17.98
N LEU A 168 11.45 6.25 17.19
CA LEU A 168 11.52 7.63 17.70
C LEU A 168 10.29 7.95 18.57
N ASN A 169 9.09 7.57 18.11
CA ASN A 169 7.85 7.76 18.86
C ASN A 169 7.89 7.05 20.21
N PHE A 170 8.44 5.84 20.26
CA PHE A 170 8.66 5.11 21.52
C PHE A 170 9.65 5.83 22.43
N TYR A 171 10.81 6.27 21.90
CA TYR A 171 11.80 7.03 22.67
C TYR A 171 11.20 8.33 23.25
N LEU A 172 10.49 9.12 22.44
CA LEU A 172 9.85 10.36 22.89
C LEU A 172 8.79 10.09 23.98
N SER A 173 8.06 8.99 23.84
CA SER A 173 7.09 8.56 24.85
C SER A 173 7.78 8.17 26.16
N CYS A 174 8.91 7.44 26.10
CA CYS A 174 9.74 7.16 27.28
C CYS A 174 10.26 8.44 27.95
N LYS A 175 10.67 9.45 27.16
CA LYS A 175 11.13 10.75 27.68
C LYS A 175 10.03 11.49 28.43
N GLU A 176 8.82 11.54 27.87
CA GLU A 176 7.66 12.14 28.52
C GLU A 176 7.24 11.38 29.77
N ALA A 177 7.21 10.04 29.71
CA ALA A 177 6.91 9.22 30.88
C ALA A 177 7.95 9.39 31.99
N GLY A 178 9.24 9.47 31.65
CA GLY A 178 10.30 9.73 32.62
C GLY A 178 10.13 11.07 33.33
N LYS A 179 9.74 12.13 32.60
CA LYS A 179 9.40 13.43 33.20
C LYS A 179 8.23 13.31 34.19
N ARG A 180 7.13 12.68 33.77
CA ARG A 180 5.94 12.51 34.62
C ARG A 180 6.20 11.66 35.86
N LEU A 181 7.03 10.62 35.76
CA LEU A 181 7.42 9.80 36.89
C LEU A 181 8.30 10.59 37.87
N SER A 182 9.24 11.38 37.35
CA SER A 182 10.05 12.28 38.18
C SER A 182 9.17 13.28 38.94
N ASP A 183 8.17 13.88 38.30
CA ASP A 183 7.23 14.81 38.95
C ASP A 183 6.36 14.10 40.01
N LEU A 184 6.02 12.83 39.78
CA LEU A 184 5.27 11.99 40.72
C LEU A 184 6.12 11.55 41.91
N SER A 185 7.43 11.33 41.71
CA SER A 185 8.35 10.82 42.72
C SER A 185 8.38 11.65 44.01
N GLY A 186 8.19 12.98 43.91
CA GLY A 186 8.13 13.89 45.06
C GLY A 186 6.83 13.81 45.87
N LYS A 187 5.79 13.15 45.33
CA LYS A 187 4.44 13.10 45.91
C LYS A 187 4.05 11.72 46.47
N ILE A 188 4.78 10.67 46.06
CA ILE A 188 4.58 9.32 46.56
C ILE A 188 5.02 9.21 48.02
N SER A 189 4.18 8.73 48.91
CA SER A 189 4.55 8.41 50.31
C SER A 189 4.71 6.92 50.54
N GLU A 190 3.98 6.07 49.81
CA GLU A 190 3.88 4.66 50.17
C GLU A 190 5.08 3.83 49.69
N THR A 191 5.53 2.90 50.54
CA THR A 191 6.75 2.12 50.29
C THR A 191 6.62 1.22 49.07
N LYS A 192 5.46 0.59 48.87
CA LYS A 192 5.22 -0.30 47.72
C LYS A 192 5.13 0.49 46.41
N SER A 193 4.39 1.60 46.41
CA SER A 193 4.31 2.56 45.31
C SER A 193 5.71 3.08 44.92
N ARG A 194 6.54 3.41 45.91
CA ARG A 194 7.93 3.85 45.71
C ARG A 194 8.77 2.76 45.03
N LYS A 195 8.70 1.51 45.50
CA LYS A 195 9.41 0.38 44.88
C LYS A 195 8.97 0.17 43.43
N LEU A 196 7.67 0.26 43.17
CA LEU A 196 7.12 0.16 41.81
C LEU A 196 7.61 1.30 40.91
N LEU A 197 7.55 2.54 41.38
CA LEU A 197 8.05 3.72 40.66
C LEU A 197 9.53 3.56 40.30
N ASN A 198 10.37 3.20 41.28
CA ASN A 198 11.81 2.99 41.05
C ASN A 198 12.08 1.91 39.99
N SER A 199 11.29 0.83 39.97
CA SER A 199 11.40 -0.23 38.97
C SER A 199 11.09 0.28 37.55
N VAL A 200 10.03 1.08 37.40
CA VAL A 200 9.66 1.69 36.12
C VAL A 200 10.69 2.73 35.68
N GLU A 201 11.11 3.61 36.57
CA GLU A 201 12.14 4.62 36.30
C GLU A 201 13.47 3.99 35.89
N TYR A 202 13.87 2.90 36.54
CA TYR A 202 15.07 2.16 36.16
C TYR A 202 15.01 1.71 34.69
N GLN A 203 13.89 1.10 34.26
CA GLN A 203 13.74 0.64 32.88
C GLN A 203 13.68 1.79 31.87
N ILE A 204 12.99 2.89 32.19
CA ILE A 204 12.92 4.06 31.32
C ILE A 204 14.28 4.76 31.21
N ASN A 205 15.02 4.88 32.31
CA ASN A 205 16.34 5.51 32.34
C ASN A 205 17.37 4.76 31.50
N ARG A 206 17.24 3.44 31.33
CA ARG A 206 18.05 2.64 30.39
C ARG A 206 17.88 3.04 28.92
N ILE A 207 16.85 3.84 28.60
CA ILE A 207 16.61 4.41 27.27
C ILE A 207 16.95 5.90 27.26
N ILE A 208 16.37 6.68 28.17
CA ILE A 208 16.43 8.15 28.09
C ILE A 208 17.76 8.75 28.57
N LYS A 209 18.58 7.98 29.31
CA LYS A 209 19.93 8.37 29.74
C LYS A 209 21.03 7.65 28.97
N ASP A 210 20.66 6.76 28.04
CA ASP A 210 21.63 6.06 27.21
C ASP A 210 22.17 7.00 26.13
N ARG A 211 23.49 7.24 26.16
CA ARG A 211 24.14 8.23 25.30
C ARG A 211 23.90 7.96 23.81
N GLU A 212 24.01 6.69 23.38
CA GLU A 212 23.88 6.31 21.97
C GLU A 212 22.44 6.47 21.48
N ILE A 213 21.48 6.05 22.31
CA ILE A 213 20.05 6.21 22.00
C ILE A 213 19.68 7.68 21.92
N VAL A 214 20.10 8.49 22.91
CA VAL A 214 19.79 9.92 22.97
C VAL A 214 20.39 10.65 21.76
N GLU A 215 21.65 10.38 21.42
CA GLU A 215 22.31 11.00 20.28
C GLU A 215 21.64 10.64 18.95
N THR A 216 21.35 9.34 18.74
CA THR A 216 20.72 8.85 17.51
C THR A 216 19.29 9.37 17.38
N ALA A 217 18.52 9.38 18.47
CA ALA A 217 17.17 9.93 18.49
C ALA A 217 17.15 11.44 18.22
N SER A 218 18.14 12.19 18.74
CA SER A 218 18.28 13.62 18.46
C SER A 218 18.53 13.85 16.97
N LYS A 219 19.53 13.18 16.37
CA LYS A 219 19.83 13.29 14.94
C LYS A 219 18.62 12.92 14.09
N LEU A 220 17.94 11.82 14.41
CA LEU A 220 16.74 11.38 13.69
C LEU A 220 15.60 12.40 13.82
N SER A 221 15.41 13.00 15.00
CA SER A 221 14.40 14.03 15.23
C SER A 221 14.68 15.28 14.38
N ASP A 222 15.93 15.72 14.34
CA ASP A 222 16.36 16.89 13.57
C ASP A 222 16.10 16.68 12.07
N VAL A 223 16.55 15.55 11.51
CA VAL A 223 16.32 15.23 10.08
C VAL A 223 14.83 15.05 9.78
N ASN A 224 14.07 14.41 10.67
CA ASN A 224 12.64 14.23 10.52
C ASN A 224 11.87 15.57 10.55
N MET A 225 12.37 16.58 11.26
CA MET A 225 11.79 17.93 11.22
C MET A 225 11.84 18.50 9.80
N LEU A 226 12.99 18.38 9.11
CA LEU A 226 13.13 18.83 7.72
C LEU A 226 12.21 18.05 6.78
N PHE A 227 12.16 16.73 6.91
CA PHE A 227 11.24 15.89 6.14
C PHE A 227 9.76 16.26 6.37
N ARG A 228 9.38 16.58 7.60
CA ARG A 228 8.01 17.04 7.92
C ARG A 228 7.70 18.40 7.33
N LYS A 229 8.65 19.34 7.29
CA LYS A 229 8.45 20.64 6.63
C LYS A 229 8.08 20.46 5.16
N ILE A 230 8.87 19.70 4.40
CA ILE A 230 8.60 19.48 2.97
C ILE A 230 7.30 18.68 2.76
N ARG A 231 7.03 17.66 3.58
CA ARG A 231 5.76 16.91 3.56
C ARG A 231 4.55 17.85 3.77
N SER A 232 4.67 18.76 4.73
CA SER A 232 3.61 19.73 5.04
C SER A 232 3.40 20.71 3.89
N ALA A 233 4.49 21.19 3.27
CA ALA A 233 4.39 22.08 2.09
C ALA A 233 3.66 21.41 0.92
N PHE A 234 3.82 20.09 0.76
CA PHE A 234 3.06 19.32 -0.20
C PHE A 234 1.60 19.02 0.22
N ASN A 235 1.12 19.53 1.36
CA ASN A 235 -0.20 19.26 1.93
C ASN A 235 -0.49 17.76 2.14
N VAL A 236 0.53 16.97 2.49
CA VAL A 236 0.33 15.55 2.82
C VAL A 236 -0.01 15.41 4.31
N PRO A 237 -1.24 14.98 4.68
CA PRO A 237 -1.69 14.94 6.07
C PRO A 237 -0.80 14.09 6.96
N GLU A 238 -0.70 14.42 8.26
CA GLU A 238 0.13 13.65 9.19
C GLU A 238 -0.36 12.23 9.39
N LYS A 239 -1.69 12.05 9.41
CA LYS A 239 -2.41 10.78 9.54
C LYS A 239 -3.26 10.54 8.30
N GLY A 240 -3.30 9.31 7.84
CA GLY A 240 -4.05 8.90 6.66
C GLY A 240 -3.58 7.55 6.16
N ASN A 241 -3.97 7.17 4.95
CA ASN A 241 -3.54 5.94 4.31
C ASN A 241 -2.79 6.24 3.03
N LEU A 242 -1.86 5.36 2.64
CA LEU A 242 -1.17 5.45 1.35
C LEU A 242 -2.14 5.53 0.16
N SER A 243 -3.37 5.05 0.34
CA SER A 243 -4.39 5.13 -0.69
C SER A 243 -5.07 6.49 -0.81
N ASP A 244 -4.93 7.44 0.11
CA ASP A 244 -5.74 8.67 0.14
C ASP A 244 -5.47 9.58 -1.06
N ASN A 245 -6.49 10.26 -1.57
CA ASN A 245 -6.30 11.25 -2.62
C ASN A 245 -5.78 12.54 -1.97
N ILE A 246 -4.79 13.15 -2.60
CA ILE A 246 -4.22 14.42 -2.17
C ILE A 246 -4.67 15.45 -3.18
N GLU A 247 -5.41 16.45 -2.72
CA GLU A 247 -5.89 17.54 -3.55
C GLU A 247 -4.72 18.32 -4.14
N ASP A 248 -4.93 18.81 -5.36
CA ASP A 248 -4.00 19.67 -6.08
C ASP A 248 -4.50 21.10 -5.98
N ASP A 249 -3.62 21.99 -5.54
CA ASP A 249 -3.87 23.40 -5.38
C ASP A 249 -2.67 24.16 -5.94
N VAL A 250 -2.92 25.23 -6.69
CA VAL A 250 -1.91 26.02 -7.38
C VAL A 250 -0.89 26.61 -6.40
N SER A 251 -1.30 26.91 -5.17
CA SER A 251 -0.45 27.47 -4.10
C SER A 251 0.58 26.47 -3.54
N ILE A 252 0.43 25.17 -3.80
CA ILE A 252 1.33 24.14 -3.25
C ILE A 252 2.75 24.30 -3.79
N HIS A 253 2.90 24.70 -5.06
CA HIS A 253 4.22 24.94 -5.63
C HIS A 253 4.94 26.07 -4.91
N ASP A 254 4.25 27.19 -4.68
CA ASP A 254 4.79 28.33 -3.93
C ASP A 254 5.16 27.95 -2.50
N GLN A 255 4.32 27.18 -1.81
CA GLN A 255 4.60 26.69 -0.46
C GLN A 255 5.86 25.81 -0.42
N CYS A 256 6.03 24.93 -1.41
CA CYS A 256 7.23 24.13 -1.53
C CYS A 256 8.46 25.01 -1.80
N ASN A 257 8.38 25.98 -2.70
CA ASN A 257 9.48 26.89 -3.00
C ASN A 257 9.91 27.71 -1.78
N ILE A 258 8.95 28.17 -0.96
CA ILE A 258 9.24 28.86 0.31
C ILE A 258 10.02 27.93 1.24
N VAL A 259 9.55 26.70 1.44
CA VAL A 259 10.23 25.73 2.33
C VAL A 259 11.62 25.35 1.80
N ILE A 260 11.79 25.24 0.49
CA ILE A 260 13.09 24.98 -0.13
C ILE A 260 14.03 26.17 0.06
N GLY A 261 13.56 27.40 -0.18
CA GLY A 261 14.34 28.62 0.09
C GLY A 261 14.74 28.76 1.57
N GLU A 262 13.86 28.39 2.51
CA GLU A 262 14.22 28.30 3.94
C GLU A 262 15.37 27.30 4.18
N MET A 263 15.34 26.14 3.50
CA MET A 263 16.39 25.13 3.61
C MET A 263 17.71 25.58 2.95
N GLU A 264 17.67 26.40 1.91
CA GLU A 264 18.87 27.00 1.32
C GLU A 264 19.58 27.94 2.29
N VAL A 265 18.83 28.67 3.12
CA VAL A 265 19.42 29.47 4.21
C VAL A 265 20.20 28.59 5.17
N TYR A 266 19.72 27.37 5.46
CA TYR A 266 20.43 26.41 6.30
C TYR A 266 21.81 26.01 5.76
N LEU A 267 22.03 26.11 4.45
CA LEU A 267 23.34 25.82 3.84
C LEU A 267 24.39 26.91 4.11
N ASN A 268 23.96 28.10 4.54
CA ASN A 268 24.82 29.27 4.73
C ASN A 268 25.06 29.61 6.21
N VAL A 269 24.49 28.84 7.13
CA VAL A 269 24.62 29.05 8.58
C VAL A 269 25.33 27.87 9.24
N ASN A 270 25.91 28.12 10.41
CA ASN A 270 26.57 27.07 11.19
C ASN A 270 25.54 26.17 11.88
N ILE A 271 25.11 25.12 11.20
CA ILE A 271 24.21 24.08 11.71
C ILE A 271 24.93 22.74 11.86
N SER A 272 24.28 21.79 12.51
CA SER A 272 24.83 20.44 12.65
C SER A 272 25.01 19.77 11.28
N SER A 273 26.09 18.98 11.14
CA SER A 273 26.45 18.33 9.88
C SER A 273 25.34 17.43 9.33
N HIS A 274 24.60 16.70 10.18
CA HIS A 274 23.49 15.87 9.74
C HIS A 274 22.32 16.67 9.17
N MET A 275 22.03 17.85 9.74
CA MET A 275 21.01 18.75 9.22
C MET A 275 21.42 19.36 7.89
N PHE A 276 22.69 19.75 7.75
CA PHE A 276 23.23 20.29 6.51
C PHE A 276 23.10 19.27 5.37
N THR A 277 23.57 18.04 5.59
CA THR A 277 23.48 16.97 4.59
C THR A 277 22.03 16.65 4.22
N ALA A 278 21.13 16.60 5.20
CA ALA A 278 19.71 16.36 4.95
C ALA A 278 19.05 17.49 4.16
N ALA A 279 19.28 18.76 4.53
CA ALA A 279 18.75 19.92 3.82
C ALA A 279 19.23 19.95 2.37
N LYS A 280 20.54 19.77 2.16
CA LYS A 280 21.13 19.69 0.81
C LYS A 280 20.49 18.59 -0.04
N HIS A 281 20.32 17.39 0.52
CA HIS A 281 19.70 16.27 -0.20
C HIS A 281 18.23 16.55 -0.57
N ILE A 282 17.46 17.19 0.33
CA ILE A 282 16.08 17.58 0.03
C ILE A 282 16.03 18.58 -1.13
N ILE A 283 16.87 19.61 -1.10
CA ILE A 283 16.94 20.65 -2.14
C ILE A 283 17.29 20.01 -3.49
N GLU A 284 18.35 19.21 -3.54
CA GLU A 284 18.79 18.52 -4.75
C GLU A 284 17.69 17.62 -5.33
N LYS A 285 17.04 16.80 -4.49
CA LYS A 285 15.98 15.87 -4.93
C LYS A 285 14.71 16.60 -5.36
N TYR A 286 14.38 17.70 -4.71
CA TYR A 286 13.25 18.54 -5.10
C TYR A 286 13.47 19.13 -6.49
N HIS A 287 14.58 19.83 -6.71
CA HIS A 287 14.85 20.45 -8.02
C HIS A 287 15.04 19.44 -9.15
N GLU A 288 15.61 18.25 -8.87
CA GLU A 288 15.71 17.16 -9.85
C GLU A 288 14.33 16.76 -10.41
N ARG A 289 13.27 16.91 -9.60
CA ARG A 289 11.93 16.38 -9.89
C ARG A 289 10.82 17.43 -9.93
N GLU A 290 11.13 18.69 -9.66
CA GLU A 290 10.17 19.79 -9.52
C GLU A 290 9.21 19.86 -10.71
N ALA A 291 9.76 19.91 -11.94
CA ALA A 291 8.95 19.95 -13.15
C ALA A 291 7.97 18.77 -13.26
N MET A 292 8.37 17.55 -12.84
CA MET A 292 7.51 16.36 -12.87
C MET A 292 6.55 16.28 -11.66
N LEU A 293 6.85 16.91 -10.54
CA LEU A 293 5.97 16.94 -9.36
C LEU A 293 4.73 17.82 -9.61
N PHE A 294 4.93 18.89 -10.38
CA PHE A 294 3.91 19.88 -10.70
C PHE A 294 3.42 19.83 -12.14
N ALA A 295 3.94 18.89 -12.97
CA ALA A 295 3.44 18.66 -14.32
C ALA A 295 1.92 18.40 -14.31
N ASN A 296 1.18 19.17 -15.08
CA ASN A 296 -0.25 18.99 -15.25
C ASN A 296 -0.67 19.34 -16.69
N ASN A 297 -1.84 18.88 -17.12
CA ASN A 297 -2.46 19.32 -18.37
C ASN A 297 -3.21 20.65 -18.15
N PRO A 298 -3.59 21.37 -19.22
CA PRO A 298 -4.31 22.64 -19.11
C PRO A 298 -5.59 22.57 -18.28
N GLU A 299 -6.26 21.42 -18.28
CA GLU A 299 -7.49 21.18 -17.52
C GLU A 299 -7.24 20.82 -16.04
N HIS A 300 -5.98 20.71 -15.61
CA HIS A 300 -5.57 20.35 -14.25
C HIS A 300 -6.16 19.01 -13.74
N THR A 301 -6.30 18.02 -14.63
CA THR A 301 -6.94 16.73 -14.31
C THR A 301 -5.96 15.62 -13.94
N ILE A 302 -4.65 15.82 -14.07
CA ILE A 302 -3.66 14.80 -13.68
C ILE A 302 -3.55 14.75 -12.15
N PRO A 303 -3.90 13.63 -11.49
CA PRO A 303 -3.86 13.55 -10.03
C PRO A 303 -2.42 13.62 -9.49
N ARG A 304 -2.25 13.96 -8.22
CA ARG A 304 -0.92 14.01 -7.57
C ARG A 304 -0.36 12.64 -7.19
N THR A 305 -1.22 11.64 -7.08
CA THR A 305 -0.85 10.29 -6.64
C THR A 305 -1.41 9.25 -7.60
N ASN A 306 -0.63 8.18 -7.83
CA ASN A 306 -1.07 7.04 -8.64
C ASN A 306 -1.80 5.98 -7.78
N ASN A 307 -2.35 6.39 -6.63
CA ASN A 307 -3.00 5.54 -5.63
C ASN A 307 -4.16 4.74 -6.21
N ASN A 308 -4.76 5.26 -7.28
CA ASN A 308 -5.76 4.55 -8.05
C ASN A 308 -5.29 3.15 -8.50
N MET A 309 -4.05 3.06 -9.00
CA MET A 309 -3.43 1.79 -9.39
C MET A 309 -3.19 0.87 -8.19
N GLU A 310 -2.75 1.41 -7.06
CA GLU A 310 -2.52 0.60 -5.86
C GLU A 310 -3.84 0.05 -5.29
N ARG A 311 -4.87 0.89 -5.19
CA ARG A 311 -6.23 0.48 -4.78
C ARG A 311 -6.77 -0.60 -5.70
N PHE A 312 -6.55 -0.46 -7.01
CA PHE A 312 -6.96 -1.45 -8.01
C PHE A 312 -6.31 -2.81 -7.79
N PHE A 313 -4.98 -2.89 -7.71
CA PHE A 313 -4.31 -4.17 -7.48
C PHE A 313 -4.63 -4.77 -6.11
N ARG A 314 -4.88 -3.93 -5.10
CA ARG A 314 -5.33 -4.39 -3.78
C ARG A 314 -6.75 -4.96 -3.82
N ARG A 315 -7.67 -4.33 -4.55
CA ARG A 315 -9.04 -4.83 -4.79
C ARG A 315 -8.99 -6.14 -5.56
N LEU A 316 -8.22 -6.20 -6.64
CA LEU A 316 -8.02 -7.38 -7.47
C LEU A 316 -7.54 -8.58 -6.61
N ARG A 317 -6.47 -8.39 -5.83
CA ARG A 317 -5.95 -9.41 -4.90
C ARG A 317 -6.99 -9.82 -3.87
N ARG A 318 -7.70 -8.86 -3.26
CA ARG A 318 -8.75 -9.15 -2.29
C ARG A 318 -9.88 -10.00 -2.89
N ASN A 319 -10.31 -9.71 -4.11
CA ASN A 319 -11.37 -10.45 -4.80
C ASN A 319 -10.92 -11.89 -5.13
N VAL A 320 -9.68 -12.06 -5.57
CA VAL A 320 -9.09 -13.40 -5.78
C VAL A 320 -9.07 -14.20 -4.47
N ARG A 321 -8.60 -13.61 -3.36
CA ARG A 321 -8.59 -14.27 -2.04
C ARG A 321 -9.99 -14.68 -1.59
N LYS A 322 -10.97 -13.78 -1.70
CA LYS A 322 -12.36 -14.05 -1.31
C LYS A 322 -12.99 -15.21 -2.09
N ARG A 323 -12.69 -15.33 -3.39
CA ARG A 323 -13.25 -16.39 -4.25
C ARG A 323 -12.55 -17.73 -4.14
N SER A 324 -11.22 -17.71 -3.95
CA SER A 324 -10.41 -18.93 -3.94
C SER A 324 -10.13 -19.48 -2.54
N GLY A 325 -10.34 -18.68 -1.49
CA GLY A 325 -9.90 -19.00 -0.13
C GLY A 325 -8.38 -18.98 0.06
N ASN A 326 -7.60 -18.81 -1.02
CA ASN A 326 -6.15 -18.86 -0.99
C ASN A 326 -5.57 -17.47 -0.68
N THR A 327 -4.67 -17.37 0.31
CA THR A 327 -3.95 -16.14 0.66
C THR A 327 -2.89 -15.79 -0.39
N ALA A 328 -2.31 -16.80 -1.06
CA ALA A 328 -1.35 -16.66 -2.14
C ALA A 328 -2.07 -16.49 -3.48
N THR A 329 -2.22 -15.25 -3.93
CA THR A 329 -2.92 -14.89 -5.17
C THR A 329 -2.06 -15.05 -6.43
N GLY A 330 -0.76 -15.32 -6.27
CA GLY A 330 0.24 -15.21 -7.33
C GLY A 330 -0.05 -16.08 -8.55
N SER A 331 -0.34 -17.37 -8.35
CA SER A 331 -0.65 -18.29 -9.45
C SER A 331 -1.89 -17.87 -10.26
N ILE A 332 -2.95 -17.43 -9.57
CA ILE A 332 -4.20 -16.99 -10.24
C ILE A 332 -3.99 -15.68 -10.99
N LEU A 333 -3.23 -14.74 -10.42
CA LEU A 333 -2.89 -13.50 -11.10
C LEU A 333 -1.95 -13.75 -12.29
N ALA A 334 -0.96 -14.62 -12.14
CA ALA A 334 -0.07 -15.01 -13.22
C ALA A 334 -0.83 -15.67 -14.37
N GLN A 335 -1.86 -16.47 -14.10
CA GLN A 335 -2.67 -17.12 -15.14
C GLN A 335 -3.68 -16.17 -15.78
N SER A 336 -4.52 -15.52 -14.96
CA SER A 336 -5.75 -14.85 -15.40
C SER A 336 -5.76 -13.34 -15.14
N GLY A 337 -4.68 -12.78 -14.58
CA GLY A 337 -4.67 -11.41 -14.09
C GLY A 337 -4.83 -10.33 -15.17
N VAL A 338 -4.39 -10.60 -16.41
CA VAL A 338 -4.65 -9.72 -17.57
C VAL A 338 -6.15 -9.58 -17.80
N SER A 339 -6.85 -10.70 -17.98
CA SER A 339 -8.30 -10.70 -18.21
C SER A 339 -9.02 -10.14 -16.99
N LEU A 340 -8.65 -10.56 -15.78
CA LEU A 340 -9.27 -10.06 -14.55
C LEU A 340 -9.14 -8.54 -14.42
N ALA A 341 -8.02 -7.96 -14.84
CA ALA A 341 -7.83 -6.51 -14.83
C ALA A 341 -8.84 -5.80 -15.75
N LEU A 342 -9.04 -6.28 -16.98
CA LEU A 342 -10.05 -5.72 -17.90
C LEU A 342 -11.47 -5.95 -17.40
N PHE A 343 -11.76 -7.13 -16.84
CA PHE A 343 -13.08 -7.43 -16.28
C PHE A 343 -13.48 -6.51 -15.12
N GLN A 344 -12.53 -5.87 -14.43
CA GLN A 344 -12.87 -4.87 -13.41
C GLN A 344 -13.63 -3.66 -13.95
N ASN A 345 -13.56 -3.39 -15.27
CA ASN A 345 -14.32 -2.31 -15.88
C ASN A 345 -15.84 -2.55 -15.80
N MET A 346 -16.29 -3.80 -15.67
CA MET A 346 -17.72 -4.13 -15.55
C MET A 346 -18.35 -3.58 -14.27
N ASP A 347 -17.53 -3.26 -13.25
CA ASP A 347 -18.01 -2.61 -12.02
C ASP A 347 -18.27 -1.11 -12.21
N ASN A 348 -17.90 -0.53 -13.36
CA ASN A 348 -18.09 0.88 -13.67
C ASN A 348 -19.34 1.09 -14.55
N PRO A 349 -20.40 1.75 -14.05
CA PRO A 349 -21.63 1.98 -14.82
C PRO A 349 -21.42 2.75 -16.12
N GLU A 350 -20.46 3.68 -16.14
CA GLU A 350 -20.12 4.45 -17.34
C GLU A 350 -19.53 3.53 -18.41
N TYR A 351 -18.61 2.64 -18.01
CA TYR A 351 -18.04 1.65 -18.92
C TYR A 351 -19.13 0.74 -19.49
N VAL A 352 -20.02 0.24 -18.63
CA VAL A 352 -21.13 -0.63 -19.06
C VAL A 352 -22.01 0.10 -20.06
N ARG A 353 -22.36 1.36 -19.79
CA ARG A 353 -23.16 2.19 -20.72
C ARG A 353 -22.45 2.41 -22.06
N VAL A 354 -21.16 2.70 -22.06
CA VAL A 354 -20.38 2.95 -23.28
C VAL A 354 -20.23 1.69 -24.13
N VAL A 355 -19.99 0.53 -23.51
CA VAL A 355 -19.68 -0.72 -24.21
C VAL A 355 -20.94 -1.53 -24.55
N PHE A 356 -21.93 -1.56 -23.67
CA PHE A 356 -23.15 -2.36 -23.82
C PHE A 356 -24.40 -1.52 -24.17
N GLY A 357 -24.32 -0.19 -24.10
CA GLY A 357 -25.45 0.69 -24.37
C GLY A 357 -26.56 0.53 -23.31
N SER A 358 -27.79 0.33 -23.79
CA SER A 358 -28.97 0.07 -22.94
C SER A 358 -29.21 -1.42 -22.68
N GLU A 359 -28.37 -2.30 -23.21
CA GLU A 359 -28.53 -3.74 -23.06
C GLU A 359 -27.88 -4.24 -21.76
N ASP A 360 -28.53 -5.18 -21.08
CA ASP A 360 -27.91 -5.83 -19.94
C ASP A 360 -26.78 -6.79 -20.37
N ILE A 361 -25.75 -6.89 -19.54
CA ILE A 361 -24.56 -7.71 -19.82
C ILE A 361 -24.95 -9.17 -20.17
N PRO A 362 -25.81 -9.87 -19.39
CA PRO A 362 -26.25 -11.22 -19.75
C PRO A 362 -26.84 -11.35 -21.16
N SER A 363 -27.71 -10.43 -21.57
CA SER A 363 -28.31 -10.42 -22.92
C SER A 363 -27.26 -10.25 -24.02
N ALA A 364 -26.32 -9.31 -23.84
CA ALA A 364 -25.23 -9.10 -24.80
C ALA A 364 -24.36 -10.36 -24.95
N PHE A 365 -24.02 -11.00 -23.82
CA PHE A 365 -23.30 -12.27 -23.81
C PHE A 365 -24.09 -13.41 -24.47
N ALA A 366 -25.40 -13.51 -24.19
CA ALA A 366 -26.26 -14.54 -24.76
C ALA A 366 -26.34 -14.41 -26.28
N ARG A 367 -26.46 -13.18 -26.80
CA ARG A 367 -26.42 -12.89 -28.24
C ARG A 367 -25.09 -13.29 -28.85
N TYR A 368 -23.97 -12.92 -28.23
CA TYR A 368 -22.64 -13.32 -28.70
C TYR A 368 -22.45 -14.85 -28.69
N ARG A 369 -22.97 -15.55 -27.68
CA ARG A 369 -22.91 -17.02 -27.57
C ARG A 369 -23.85 -17.73 -28.54
N LYS A 370 -24.91 -17.08 -29.04
CA LYS A 370 -25.97 -17.71 -29.85
C LYS A 370 -25.46 -18.46 -31.08
N PRO A 371 -24.48 -17.96 -31.86
CA PRO A 371 -23.92 -18.69 -33.01
C PRO A 371 -23.03 -19.88 -32.62
N PHE A 372 -22.47 -19.87 -31.40
CA PHE A 372 -21.62 -20.94 -30.87
C PHE A 372 -22.40 -22.01 -30.09
N ARG A 373 -23.73 -21.86 -29.97
CA ARG A 373 -24.57 -22.93 -29.44
C ARG A 373 -24.65 -24.02 -30.50
N GLU A 374 -24.03 -25.16 -30.21
CA GLU A 374 -24.40 -26.40 -30.88
C GLU A 374 -25.92 -26.57 -30.72
N SER A 375 -26.61 -26.82 -31.81
CA SER A 375 -28.03 -27.12 -31.79
C SER A 375 -28.22 -28.38 -30.94
N GLY A 376 -28.71 -28.20 -29.71
CA GLY A 376 -29.04 -29.33 -28.84
C GLY A 376 -29.97 -30.29 -29.56
N MET A 377 -29.81 -31.60 -29.33
CA MET A 377 -30.69 -32.59 -29.94
C MET A 377 -32.15 -32.31 -29.57
N THR A 378 -33.02 -32.27 -30.58
CA THR A 378 -34.46 -32.12 -30.35
C THR A 378 -34.99 -33.32 -29.58
N LYS A 379 -36.06 -33.16 -28.80
CA LYS A 379 -36.67 -34.27 -28.04
C LYS A 379 -36.99 -35.47 -28.93
N SER A 380 -37.45 -35.24 -30.16
CA SER A 380 -37.70 -36.30 -31.15
C SER A 380 -36.42 -37.05 -31.53
N MET A 381 -35.32 -36.34 -31.79
CA MET A 381 -34.02 -36.95 -32.08
C MET A 381 -33.48 -37.74 -30.88
N VAL A 382 -33.64 -37.21 -29.67
CA VAL A 382 -33.25 -37.91 -28.42
C VAL A 382 -34.03 -39.22 -28.29
N MET A 383 -35.36 -39.18 -28.44
CA MET A 383 -36.20 -40.38 -28.32
C MET A 383 -35.82 -41.42 -29.38
N LYS A 384 -35.61 -41.00 -30.62
CA LYS A 384 -35.17 -41.89 -31.70
C LYS A 384 -33.82 -42.54 -31.41
N LEU A 385 -32.83 -41.76 -30.95
CA LEU A 385 -31.50 -42.29 -30.61
C LEU A 385 -31.55 -43.25 -29.41
N VAL A 386 -32.46 -43.03 -28.47
CA VAL A 386 -32.70 -43.96 -27.35
C VAL A 386 -33.33 -45.25 -27.83
N GLU A 387 -34.32 -45.20 -28.73
CA GLU A 387 -34.88 -46.39 -29.39
C GLU A 387 -33.82 -47.14 -30.20
N ASP A 388 -33.12 -46.45 -31.11
CA ASP A 388 -32.03 -47.01 -31.92
C ASP A 388 -30.96 -47.66 -31.02
N GLY A 389 -30.56 -46.99 -29.95
CA GLY A 389 -29.61 -47.52 -28.98
C GLY A 389 -30.13 -48.75 -28.23
N THR A 390 -31.41 -48.74 -27.84
CA THR A 390 -32.07 -49.88 -27.17
C THR A 390 -32.11 -51.10 -28.09
N GLU A 391 -32.47 -50.93 -29.37
CA GLU A 391 -32.42 -52.00 -30.36
C GLU A 391 -31.00 -52.53 -30.57
N MET A 392 -30.00 -51.65 -30.62
CA MET A 392 -28.59 -52.05 -30.75
C MET A 392 -28.09 -52.85 -29.55
N ILE A 393 -28.54 -52.51 -28.33
CA ILE A 393 -28.23 -53.27 -27.11
C ILE A 393 -28.87 -54.65 -27.16
N LEU A 394 -30.18 -54.72 -27.44
CA LEU A 394 -30.92 -55.98 -27.53
C LEU A 394 -30.34 -56.91 -28.62
N GLY A 395 -29.91 -56.33 -29.74
CA GLY A 395 -29.26 -57.06 -30.84
C GLY A 395 -27.77 -57.37 -30.65
N LYS A 396 -27.15 -57.00 -29.52
CA LYS A 396 -25.69 -57.09 -29.27
C LYS A 396 -24.81 -56.43 -30.34
N LYS A 397 -25.34 -55.41 -31.03
CA LYS A 397 -24.64 -54.63 -32.07
C LYS A 397 -23.98 -53.36 -31.52
N LEU A 398 -24.27 -52.99 -30.27
CA LEU A 398 -23.66 -51.84 -29.63
C LEU A 398 -22.23 -52.18 -29.16
N HIS A 399 -21.23 -51.46 -29.67
CA HIS A 399 -19.84 -51.66 -29.30
C HIS A 399 -19.49 -50.93 -27.99
N ASN A 400 -18.78 -51.61 -27.09
CA ASN A 400 -18.33 -51.03 -25.82
C ASN A 400 -17.13 -50.08 -25.94
N THR A 401 -16.57 -49.91 -27.14
CA THR A 401 -15.40 -49.05 -27.37
C THR A 401 -15.80 -47.84 -28.23
N PRO A 402 -15.42 -46.61 -27.84
CA PRO A 402 -15.71 -45.43 -28.64
C PRO A 402 -14.89 -45.36 -29.93
N TYR A 403 -13.87 -46.21 -30.07
CA TYR A 403 -12.97 -46.26 -31.21
C TYR A 403 -13.40 -47.34 -32.21
N ASN A 404 -14.15 -46.94 -33.23
CA ASN A 404 -14.30 -47.75 -34.44
C ASN A 404 -13.32 -47.27 -35.52
N LYS A 405 -13.05 -48.13 -36.51
CA LYS A 405 -12.09 -47.86 -37.59
C LYS A 405 -12.34 -46.50 -38.27
N LYS A 406 -13.62 -46.15 -38.49
CA LYS A 406 -14.05 -44.85 -39.04
C LYS A 406 -13.68 -43.63 -38.17
N VAL A 407 -13.80 -43.75 -36.84
CA VAL A 407 -13.45 -42.68 -35.88
C VAL A 407 -11.92 -42.51 -35.82
N MET A 408 -11.19 -43.63 -35.84
CA MET A 408 -9.72 -43.60 -35.95
C MET A 408 -9.26 -42.97 -37.27
N ASP A 409 -9.86 -43.36 -38.40
CA ASP A 409 -9.55 -42.81 -39.72
C ASP A 409 -9.85 -41.29 -39.79
N ARG A 410 -10.95 -40.84 -39.17
CA ARG A 410 -11.26 -39.40 -39.05
C ARG A 410 -10.24 -38.64 -38.20
N ALA A 411 -9.78 -39.22 -37.08
CA ALA A 411 -8.76 -38.62 -36.23
C ALA A 411 -7.38 -38.58 -36.90
N TYR A 412 -7.07 -39.56 -37.77
CA TYR A 412 -5.86 -39.54 -38.59
C TYR A 412 -5.94 -38.48 -39.71
N ASN A 413 -7.10 -38.33 -40.36
CA ASN A 413 -7.31 -37.32 -41.39
C ASN A 413 -7.29 -35.88 -40.83
N SER A 414 -7.79 -35.66 -39.61
CA SER A 414 -7.73 -34.33 -38.98
C SER A 414 -6.32 -33.95 -38.51
N ARG A 415 -5.47 -34.93 -38.19
CA ARG A 415 -4.05 -34.69 -37.87
C ARG A 415 -3.21 -34.36 -39.10
N SER A 416 -3.54 -34.89 -40.27
CA SER A 416 -2.83 -34.62 -41.52
C SER A 416 -3.19 -33.26 -42.16
N MET A 417 -4.31 -32.65 -41.79
CA MET A 417 -4.71 -31.30 -42.24
C MET A 417 -4.08 -30.15 -41.43
N ASN A 418 -3.41 -30.42 -40.30
CA ASN A 418 -2.75 -29.40 -39.47
C ASN A 418 -1.22 -29.32 -39.71
N VAL A 419 -0.72 -29.95 -40.77
CA VAL A 419 0.67 -29.84 -41.24
C VAL A 419 0.65 -29.35 -42.68
N SER A 420 0.25 -28.10 -42.87
CA SER A 420 0.45 -27.29 -44.08
C SER A 420 0.29 -25.82 -43.74
#